data_AF-A0A9X9I5I1-F1
#
_entry.id   AF-A0A9X9I5I1-F1
#
_cell.length_a   1.000
_cell.length_b   1.000
_cell.length_c   1.000
_cell.angle_alpha   90.00
_cell.angle_beta   90.00
_cell.angle_gamma   90.00
#
_symmetry.space_group_name_H-M   'P 1'
#
loop_
_entity.id
_entity.type
_entity.pdbx_description
1 polymer ?
#
loop_
_entity_poly.entity_id
_entity_poly.type
_entity_poly.pdbx_seq_one_letter_code
_entity_poly.pdbx_strand_id
1 'polypeptide(L)'
;MQNWQQYESQYQIEALLYNLCIQAIQIMAKESEGTVINGIALNIHSYYGTCGLSFNRAENGEDGSFLRENDIQPPDWSDEWNEAVYQTFKPFEEKHRYAIADIMQGLGNKNLDAEFEAFGNGFLYTCRRVMSRLRQNRAFEKYANISNNCWYLVTEIDADTEEEERLLEEVYQEIISTLTT
;
A
#
# COMPACT_ATOMS: atom_id res chain seq x y z
N MET A 1 -13.70 4.44 -22.93
CA MET A 1 -12.48 4.00 -22.21
C MET A 1 -12.90 3.77 -20.77
N GLN A 2 -12.45 2.69 -20.13
CA GLN A 2 -12.84 2.39 -18.76
C GLN A 2 -12.08 3.32 -17.80
N ASN A 3 -12.78 4.00 -16.89
CA ASN A 3 -12.12 4.78 -15.82
C ASN A 3 -11.78 3.88 -14.61
N TRP A 4 -10.97 4.38 -13.67
CA TRP A 4 -10.56 3.58 -12.52
C TRP A 4 -11.75 3.07 -11.71
N GLN A 5 -12.74 3.91 -11.41
CA GLN A 5 -13.90 3.53 -10.60
C GLN A 5 -14.67 2.35 -11.23
N GLN A 6 -14.82 2.34 -12.55
CA GLN A 6 -15.44 1.23 -13.29
C GLN A 6 -14.58 -0.03 -13.21
N TYR A 7 -13.26 0.09 -13.34
CA TYR A 7 -12.32 -1.03 -13.24
C TYR A 7 -12.32 -1.63 -11.83
N GLU A 8 -12.15 -0.78 -10.82
CA GLU A 8 -12.20 -1.14 -9.40
C GLU A 8 -13.50 -1.87 -9.07
N SER A 9 -14.65 -1.33 -9.45
CA SER A 9 -15.94 -1.94 -9.17
C SER A 9 -16.14 -3.26 -9.91
N GLN A 10 -15.68 -3.37 -11.16
CA GLN A 10 -15.82 -4.61 -11.92
C GLN A 10 -15.00 -5.75 -11.31
N TYR A 11 -13.80 -5.45 -10.82
CA TYR A 11 -12.86 -6.45 -10.35
C TYR A 11 -12.74 -6.54 -8.83
N GLN A 12 -13.46 -5.69 -8.10
CA GLN A 12 -13.46 -5.62 -6.63
C GLN A 12 -12.04 -5.40 -6.08
N ILE A 13 -11.28 -4.49 -6.71
CA ILE A 13 -9.84 -4.32 -6.46
C ILE A 13 -9.54 -4.01 -4.99
N GLU A 14 -10.29 -3.11 -4.36
CA GLU A 14 -10.11 -2.78 -2.93
C GLU A 14 -10.24 -4.02 -2.04
N ALA A 15 -11.29 -4.83 -2.24
CA ALA A 15 -11.53 -6.03 -1.44
C ALA A 15 -10.47 -7.11 -1.69
N LEU A 16 -10.02 -7.25 -2.94
CA LEU A 16 -8.92 -8.14 -3.30
C LEU A 16 -7.65 -7.73 -2.56
N LEU A 17 -7.19 -6.48 -2.75
CA LEU A 17 -5.97 -5.96 -2.13
C LEU A 17 -6.01 -6.01 -0.61
N TYR A 18 -7.15 -5.70 0.01
CA TYR A 18 -7.31 -5.82 1.46
C TYR A 18 -7.04 -7.25 1.94
N ASN A 19 -7.59 -8.27 1.27
CA ASN A 19 -7.39 -9.66 1.63
C ASN A 19 -5.95 -10.13 1.40
N LEU A 20 -5.28 -9.63 0.36
CA LEU A 20 -3.86 -9.94 0.11
C LEU A 20 -2.97 -9.27 1.17
N CYS A 21 -3.25 -8.02 1.54
CA CYS A 21 -2.54 -7.33 2.61
C CYS A 21 -2.69 -8.06 3.97
N ILE A 22 -3.89 -8.56 4.30
CA ILE A 22 -4.07 -9.37 5.52
C ILE A 22 -3.19 -10.63 5.51
N GLN A 23 -3.09 -11.32 4.38
CA GLN A 23 -2.23 -12.50 4.23
C GLN A 23 -0.74 -12.13 4.33
N ALA A 24 -0.35 -11.06 3.66
CA ALA A 24 1.01 -10.53 3.74
C ALA A 24 1.39 -10.16 5.18
N ILE A 25 0.53 -9.46 5.92
CA ILE A 25 0.75 -9.09 7.34
C ILE A 25 0.98 -10.34 8.20
N GLN A 26 0.22 -11.42 7.98
CA GLN A 26 0.42 -12.69 8.69
C GLN A 26 1.81 -13.27 8.43
N ILE A 27 2.27 -13.25 7.18
CA ILE A 27 3.58 -13.74 6.80
C ILE A 27 4.68 -12.85 7.37
N MET A 28 4.57 -11.52 7.22
CA MET A 28 5.51 -10.55 7.79
C MET A 28 5.72 -10.78 9.29
N ALA A 29 4.62 -10.89 10.04
CA ALA A 29 4.66 -11.13 11.48
C ALA A 29 5.34 -12.46 11.83
N LYS A 30 5.02 -13.54 11.11
CA LYS A 30 5.62 -14.85 11.34
C LYS A 30 7.11 -14.89 11.03
N GLU A 31 7.54 -14.28 9.93
CA GLU A 31 8.94 -14.31 9.51
C GLU A 31 9.83 -13.35 10.31
N SER A 32 9.23 -12.41 11.03
CA SER A 32 9.92 -11.44 11.89
C SER A 32 9.89 -11.86 13.36
N GLU A 33 9.70 -13.15 13.64
CA GLU A 33 9.77 -13.69 15.00
C GLU A 33 11.09 -13.29 15.68
N GLY A 34 10.99 -12.69 16.87
CA GLY A 34 12.16 -12.20 17.62
C GLY A 34 12.61 -10.78 17.28
N THR A 35 12.01 -10.12 16.30
CA THR A 35 12.26 -8.71 15.96
C THR A 35 10.97 -7.90 15.99
N VAL A 36 11.05 -6.57 16.05
CA VAL A 36 9.88 -5.69 15.97
C VAL A 36 9.75 -5.12 14.56
N ILE A 37 8.56 -5.20 13.99
CA ILE A 37 8.22 -4.49 12.75
C ILE A 37 7.81 -3.07 13.12
N ASN A 38 8.57 -2.08 12.64
CA ASN A 38 8.40 -0.68 13.01
C ASN A 38 8.06 0.26 11.84
N GLY A 39 8.15 -0.23 10.60
CA GLY A 39 7.68 0.46 9.40
C GLY A 39 7.10 -0.53 8.39
N ILE A 40 6.01 -0.16 7.72
CA ILE A 40 5.36 -0.96 6.67
C ILE A 40 4.93 -0.02 5.54
N ALA A 41 5.31 -0.34 4.30
CA ALA A 41 4.86 0.37 3.11
C ALA A 41 4.05 -0.55 2.20
N LEU A 42 2.95 -0.01 1.66
CA LEU A 42 2.31 -0.56 0.46
C LEU A 42 2.88 0.15 -0.75
N ASN A 43 3.83 -0.50 -1.40
CA ASN A 43 4.54 -0.02 -2.58
C ASN A 43 3.66 -0.17 -3.80
N ILE A 44 3.55 0.87 -4.61
CA ILE A 44 2.75 0.90 -5.85
C ILE A 44 3.59 1.43 -7.01
N HIS A 45 3.33 0.87 -8.18
CA HIS A 45 3.65 1.51 -9.45
C HIS A 45 2.35 1.66 -10.24
N SER A 46 1.75 2.85 -10.21
CA SER A 46 0.39 3.02 -10.73
C SER A 46 0.31 2.80 -12.24
N TYR A 47 1.34 3.26 -12.96
CA TYR A 47 1.46 3.07 -14.41
C TYR A 47 1.58 1.60 -14.83
N TYR A 48 2.29 0.75 -14.07
CA TYR A 48 2.41 -0.68 -14.38
C TYR A 48 1.41 -1.56 -13.62
N GLY A 49 0.54 -0.99 -12.79
CA GLY A 49 -0.42 -1.75 -12.00
C GLY A 49 0.24 -2.77 -11.06
N THR A 50 1.40 -2.45 -10.50
CA THR A 50 2.12 -3.36 -9.57
C THR A 50 1.95 -2.85 -8.15
N CYS A 51 1.80 -3.75 -7.18
CA CYS A 51 1.82 -3.39 -5.77
C CYS A 51 2.26 -4.54 -4.87
N GLY A 52 2.80 -4.21 -3.69
CA GLY A 52 3.14 -5.19 -2.67
C GLY A 52 3.50 -4.54 -1.33
N LEU A 53 3.51 -5.35 -0.26
CA LEU A 53 3.95 -4.88 1.07
C LEU A 53 5.44 -5.15 1.28
N SER A 54 6.07 -4.21 1.96
CA SER A 54 7.44 -4.27 2.47
C SER A 54 7.45 -3.76 3.91
N PHE A 55 8.49 -4.08 4.68
CA PHE A 55 8.54 -3.74 6.09
C PHE A 55 9.96 -3.69 6.67
N ASN A 56 10.17 -2.79 7.64
CA ASN A 56 11.40 -2.69 8.42
C ASN A 56 11.35 -3.62 9.63
N ARG A 57 12.53 -4.13 10.02
CA ARG A 57 12.75 -4.87 11.27
C ARG A 57 13.70 -4.09 12.16
N ALA A 58 13.35 -3.92 13.43
CA ALA A 58 14.20 -3.38 14.47
C ALA A 58 14.58 -4.47 15.47
N GLU A 59 15.88 -4.56 15.77
CA GLU A 59 16.41 -5.49 16.78
C GLU A 59 16.30 -4.93 18.21
N ASN A 60 16.30 -3.60 18.36
CA ASN A 60 16.37 -2.94 19.67
C ASN A 60 15.02 -2.40 20.20
N GLY A 61 13.89 -2.86 19.64
CA GLY A 61 12.56 -2.40 20.05
C GLY A 61 12.22 -0.98 19.63
N GLU A 62 12.98 -0.41 18.69
CA GLU A 62 12.68 0.87 18.04
C GLU A 62 11.31 0.80 17.34
N ASP A 63 10.52 1.86 17.44
CA ASP A 63 9.21 1.97 16.80
C ASP A 63 9.24 2.93 15.60
N GLY A 64 8.08 3.25 15.04
CA GLY A 64 8.00 4.15 13.89
C GLY A 64 8.38 5.61 14.20
N SER A 65 8.48 6.02 15.48
CA SER A 65 9.02 7.34 15.81
C SER A 65 10.53 7.40 15.58
N PHE A 66 11.25 6.33 15.93
CA PHE A 66 12.69 6.24 15.64
C PHE A 66 12.97 6.40 14.15
N LEU A 67 12.18 5.73 13.31
CA LEU A 67 12.30 5.84 11.85
C LEU A 67 12.12 7.29 11.38
N ARG A 68 11.07 7.98 11.84
CA ARG A 68 10.80 9.39 11.47
C ARG A 68 11.88 10.35 11.94
N GLU A 69 12.33 10.20 13.19
CA GLU A 69 13.34 11.08 13.81
C GLU A 69 14.71 10.98 13.12
N ASN A 70 14.98 9.85 12.46
CA ASN A 70 16.24 9.59 11.77
C ASN A 70 16.11 9.62 10.24
N ASP A 71 14.95 10.01 9.71
CA ASP A 71 14.67 10.03 8.26
C ASP A 71 14.92 8.66 7.58
N ILE A 72 14.59 7.58 8.29
CA ILE A 72 14.69 6.20 7.81
C ILE A 72 13.31 5.77 7.34
N GLN A 73 13.10 5.79 6.04
CA GLN A 73 11.80 5.45 5.47
C GLN A 73 11.49 3.94 5.66
N PRO A 74 10.21 3.57 5.84
CA PRO A 74 9.77 2.21 5.56
C PRO A 74 10.27 1.79 4.17
N PRO A 75 10.70 0.53 4.03
CA PRO A 75 11.44 0.10 2.85
C PRO A 75 10.54 0.22 1.64
N ASP A 76 11.00 0.88 0.58
CA ASP A 76 10.24 1.08 -0.65
C ASP A 76 10.67 0.04 -1.71
N TRP A 77 10.53 0.36 -3.00
CA TRP A 77 10.97 -0.51 -4.09
C TRP A 77 12.50 -0.73 -4.13
N SER A 78 13.29 0.00 -3.34
CA SER A 78 14.75 -0.06 -3.33
C SER A 78 15.35 -1.17 -2.45
N ASP A 79 14.54 -1.81 -1.60
CA ASP A 79 14.98 -2.86 -0.68
C ASP A 79 14.70 -4.28 -1.19
N GLU A 80 15.43 -5.28 -0.66
CA GLU A 80 15.15 -6.69 -0.94
C GLU A 80 13.76 -7.06 -0.42
N TRP A 81 12.80 -7.23 -1.33
CA TRP A 81 11.47 -7.67 -0.95
C TRP A 81 11.55 -9.05 -0.31
N ASN A 82 10.83 -9.19 0.80
CA ASN A 82 10.62 -10.50 1.36
C ASN A 82 9.83 -11.36 0.36
N GLU A 83 10.47 -12.40 -0.17
CA GLU A 83 9.91 -13.22 -1.25
C GLU A 83 8.54 -13.82 -0.88
N ALA A 84 8.38 -14.29 0.36
CA ALA A 84 7.10 -14.89 0.78
C ALA A 84 5.98 -13.85 0.83
N VAL A 85 6.28 -12.63 1.27
CA VAL A 85 5.35 -11.49 1.26
C VAL A 85 5.05 -11.07 -0.18
N TYR A 86 6.07 -10.98 -1.04
CA TYR A 86 5.90 -10.65 -2.46
C TYR A 86 4.95 -11.61 -3.16
N GLN A 87 5.15 -12.92 -2.97
CA GLN A 87 4.32 -13.96 -3.59
C GLN A 87 2.84 -13.87 -3.21
N THR A 88 2.48 -13.23 -2.09
CA THR A 88 1.06 -13.00 -1.75
C THR A 88 0.35 -12.10 -2.75
N PHE A 89 1.05 -11.20 -3.42
CA PHE A 89 0.46 -10.28 -4.40
C PHE A 89 0.41 -10.85 -5.82
N LYS A 90 1.03 -12.00 -6.07
CA LYS A 90 1.03 -12.67 -7.37
C LYS A 90 -0.36 -12.85 -8.00
N PRO A 91 -1.43 -13.22 -7.27
CA PRO A 91 -2.78 -13.30 -7.85
C PRO A 91 -3.31 -11.97 -8.38
N PHE A 92 -2.92 -10.85 -7.75
CA PHE A 92 -3.22 -9.52 -8.27
C PHE A 92 -2.37 -9.24 -9.51
N GLU A 93 -1.06 -9.49 -9.44
CA GLU A 93 -0.16 -9.21 -10.55
C GLU A 93 -0.52 -9.98 -11.83
N GLU A 94 -0.75 -11.29 -11.72
CA GLU A 94 -1.05 -12.16 -12.87
C GLU A 94 -2.32 -11.73 -13.61
N LYS A 95 -3.28 -11.13 -12.91
CA LYS A 95 -4.58 -10.78 -13.47
C LYS A 95 -4.71 -9.29 -13.83
N HIS A 96 -4.13 -8.40 -13.04
CA HIS A 96 -4.43 -6.97 -13.09
C HIS A 96 -3.27 -6.11 -13.58
N ARG A 97 -2.01 -6.52 -13.33
CA ARG A 97 -0.83 -5.72 -13.68
C ARG A 97 -0.83 -5.30 -15.14
N TYR A 98 -0.87 -6.27 -16.05
CA TYR A 98 -0.84 -5.99 -17.49
C TYR A 98 -2.09 -5.28 -17.98
N ALA A 99 -3.27 -5.60 -17.42
CA ALA A 99 -4.51 -4.93 -17.80
C ALA A 99 -4.51 -3.44 -17.42
N ILE A 100 -4.00 -3.09 -16.24
CA ILE A 100 -3.82 -1.70 -15.80
C ILE A 100 -2.76 -1.02 -16.67
N ALA A 101 -1.63 -1.66 -16.90
CA ALA A 101 -0.55 -1.13 -17.74
C ALA A 101 -1.02 -0.83 -19.17
N ASP A 102 -1.81 -1.71 -19.77
CA ASP A 102 -2.38 -1.52 -21.11
C ASP A 102 -3.35 -0.34 -21.16
N ILE A 103 -4.17 -0.14 -20.11
CA ILE A 103 -5.07 1.01 -20.00
C ILE A 103 -4.25 2.31 -19.90
N MET A 104 -3.26 2.34 -19.01
CA MET A 104 -2.39 3.50 -18.79
C MET A 104 -1.58 3.85 -20.06
N GLN A 105 -1.02 2.84 -20.73
CA GLN A 105 -0.33 3.02 -22.01
C GLN A 105 -1.30 3.53 -23.09
N GLY A 106 -2.53 3.00 -23.14
CA GLY A 106 -3.56 3.42 -24.08
C GLY A 106 -4.01 4.87 -23.87
N LEU A 107 -4.06 5.33 -22.62
CA LEU A 107 -4.34 6.71 -22.23
C LEU A 107 -3.20 7.63 -22.67
N GLY A 108 -1.96 7.29 -22.33
CA GLY A 108 -0.76 8.06 -22.70
C GLY A 108 -0.58 8.17 -24.22
N ASN A 109 -0.76 7.07 -24.97
CA ASN A 109 -0.65 7.08 -26.43
C ASN A 109 -1.69 7.97 -27.13
N LYS A 110 -2.79 8.31 -26.44
CA LYS A 110 -3.84 9.19 -26.94
C LYS A 110 -3.72 10.63 -26.42
N ASN A 111 -2.68 10.93 -25.64
CA ASN A 111 -2.49 12.21 -24.95
C ASN A 111 -3.73 12.62 -24.13
N LEU A 112 -4.34 11.64 -23.45
CA LEU A 112 -5.47 11.86 -22.56
C LEU A 112 -4.94 12.07 -21.13
N ASP A 113 -4.23 13.18 -20.91
CA ASP A 113 -3.44 13.41 -19.70
C ASP A 113 -4.32 13.45 -18.44
N ALA A 114 -5.49 14.10 -18.52
CA ALA A 114 -6.41 14.17 -17.40
C ALA A 114 -6.97 12.79 -17.02
N GLU A 115 -7.32 11.95 -18.00
CA GLU A 115 -7.79 10.59 -17.75
C GLU A 115 -6.67 9.65 -17.31
N PHE A 116 -5.45 9.87 -17.79
CA PHE A 116 -4.24 9.17 -17.35
C PHE A 116 -3.99 9.41 -15.87
N GLU A 117 -3.94 10.68 -15.46
CA GLU A 117 -3.76 11.08 -14.06
C GLU A 117 -4.91 10.57 -13.20
N ALA A 118 -6.16 10.74 -13.64
CA ALA A 118 -7.32 10.29 -12.89
C ALA A 118 -7.33 8.75 -12.70
N PHE A 119 -6.85 7.98 -13.67
CA PHE A 119 -6.77 6.53 -13.56
C PHE A 119 -5.70 6.10 -12.56
N GLY A 120 -4.48 6.65 -12.67
CA GLY A 120 -3.38 6.37 -11.74
C GLY A 120 -3.69 6.80 -10.31
N ASN A 121 -4.19 8.02 -10.13
CA ASN A 121 -4.59 8.54 -8.82
C ASN A 121 -5.74 7.75 -8.20
N GLY A 122 -6.67 7.25 -9.02
CA GLY A 122 -7.71 6.34 -8.56
C GLY A 122 -7.13 5.08 -7.93
N PHE A 123 -6.13 4.46 -8.57
CA PHE A 123 -5.49 3.26 -8.04
C PHE A 123 -4.74 3.53 -6.74
N LEU A 124 -3.95 4.60 -6.67
CA LEU A 124 -3.26 5.02 -5.44
C LEU A 124 -4.26 5.27 -4.31
N TYR A 125 -5.35 5.98 -4.59
CA TYR A 125 -6.41 6.23 -3.62
C TYR A 125 -7.06 4.93 -3.12
N THR A 126 -7.28 3.93 -3.98
CA THR A 126 -7.73 2.59 -3.55
C THR A 126 -6.73 1.93 -2.60
N CYS A 127 -5.42 2.02 -2.86
CA CYS A 127 -4.40 1.50 -1.97
C CYS A 127 -4.37 2.23 -0.61
N ARG A 128 -4.51 3.56 -0.61
CA ARG A 128 -4.64 4.37 0.62
C ARG A 128 -5.88 3.98 1.43
N ARG A 129 -7.01 3.70 0.77
CA ARG A 129 -8.21 3.16 1.45
C ARG A 129 -7.96 1.79 2.07
N VAL A 130 -7.28 0.89 1.37
CA VAL A 130 -6.91 -0.43 1.90
C VAL A 130 -6.06 -0.28 3.15
N MET A 131 -4.98 0.48 3.10
CA MET A 131 -4.08 0.69 4.23
C MET A 131 -4.80 1.36 5.42
N SER A 132 -5.64 2.35 5.14
CA SER A 132 -6.46 3.03 6.14
C SER A 132 -7.48 2.10 6.81
N ARG A 133 -8.13 1.19 6.05
CA ARG A 133 -9.03 0.17 6.60
C ARG A 133 -8.29 -0.84 7.46
N LEU A 134 -7.06 -1.23 7.09
CA LEU A 134 -6.23 -2.12 7.92
C LEU A 134 -5.89 -1.46 9.26
N ARG A 135 -5.54 -0.16 9.26
CA ARG A 135 -5.34 0.65 10.47
C ARG A 135 -6.62 0.71 11.32
N GLN A 136 -7.74 1.10 10.72
CA GLN A 136 -9.03 1.22 11.40
C GLN A 136 -9.47 -0.10 12.05
N ASN A 137 -9.32 -1.22 11.34
CA ASN A 137 -9.69 -2.55 11.82
C ASN A 137 -8.66 -3.16 12.77
N ARG A 138 -7.63 -2.40 13.16
CA ARG A 138 -6.55 -2.83 14.05
C ARG A 138 -5.91 -4.12 13.57
N ALA A 139 -5.76 -4.27 12.25
CA ALA A 139 -5.26 -5.50 11.63
C ALA A 139 -3.81 -5.79 12.08
N PHE A 140 -3.01 -4.73 12.23
CA PHE A 140 -1.62 -4.79 12.68
C PHE A 140 -1.49 -5.13 14.18
N GLU A 141 -2.36 -4.58 15.04
CA GLU A 141 -2.34 -4.78 16.50
C GLU A 141 -2.59 -6.24 16.93
N LYS A 142 -3.02 -7.11 16.00
CA LYS A 142 -3.21 -8.54 16.25
C LYS A 142 -1.89 -9.30 16.46
N TYR A 143 -0.77 -8.71 16.05
CA TYR A 143 0.55 -9.33 16.08
C TYR A 143 1.44 -8.59 17.07
N ALA A 144 1.91 -9.29 18.10
CA ALA A 144 2.68 -8.69 19.20
C ALA A 144 4.02 -8.09 18.75
N ASN A 145 4.54 -8.51 17.60
CA ASN A 145 5.79 -8.03 17.04
C ASN A 145 5.61 -6.92 15.99
N ILE A 146 4.39 -6.43 15.76
CA ILE A 146 4.19 -5.18 15.01
C ILE A 146 4.02 -4.05 16.03
N SER A 147 4.85 -3.02 15.93
CA SER A 147 4.81 -1.90 16.87
C SER A 147 3.46 -1.19 16.83
N ASN A 148 2.94 -0.84 18.01
CA ASN A 148 1.73 -0.01 18.13
C ASN A 148 1.89 1.37 17.48
N ASN A 149 3.14 1.85 17.37
CA ASN A 149 3.51 3.09 16.72
C ASN A 149 4.25 2.84 15.40
N CYS A 150 3.91 1.74 14.71
CA CYS A 150 4.48 1.43 13.40
C CYS A 150 4.20 2.57 12.39
N TRP A 151 5.20 2.92 11.61
CA TRP A 151 5.07 3.89 10.52
C TRP A 151 4.47 3.22 9.29
N TYR A 152 3.27 3.64 8.89
CA TYR A 152 2.57 3.15 7.72
C TYR A 152 2.70 4.13 6.55
N LEU A 153 3.04 3.62 5.37
CA LEU A 153 3.04 4.38 4.12
C LEU A 153 2.29 3.64 3.01
N VAL A 154 1.84 4.42 2.04
CA VAL A 154 1.43 3.96 0.72
C VAL A 154 2.27 4.76 -0.24
N THR A 155 3.21 4.14 -0.94
CA THR A 155 4.23 4.89 -1.68
C THR A 155 4.23 4.53 -3.16
N GLU A 156 4.25 5.56 -4.00
CA GLU A 156 4.58 5.42 -5.40
C GLU A 156 6.10 5.55 -5.61
N ILE A 157 6.61 5.04 -6.73
CA ILE A 157 8.00 5.23 -7.12
C ILE A 157 8.30 6.73 -7.25
N ASP A 158 9.44 7.15 -6.68
CA ASP A 158 9.93 8.55 -6.68
C ASP A 158 8.99 9.55 -5.97
N ALA A 159 8.02 9.09 -5.19
CA ALA A 159 7.10 9.95 -4.44
C ALA A 159 7.75 10.57 -3.20
N ASP A 160 7.29 11.78 -2.86
CA ASP A 160 7.70 12.46 -1.62
C ASP A 160 6.99 11.84 -0.40
N THR A 161 7.77 11.49 0.62
CA THR A 161 7.26 10.77 1.80
C THR A 161 6.31 11.61 2.65
N GLU A 162 6.59 12.90 2.83
CA GLU A 162 5.72 13.79 3.62
C GLU A 162 4.35 13.92 2.96
N GLU A 163 4.33 14.03 1.63
CA GLU A 163 3.10 14.05 0.85
C GLU A 163 2.33 12.72 0.93
N GLU A 164 3.00 11.57 0.84
CA GLU A 164 2.33 10.27 0.96
C GLU A 164 1.77 10.02 2.37
N GLU A 165 2.47 10.48 3.42
CA GLU A 165 1.93 10.49 4.78
C GLU A 165 0.65 11.33 4.86
N ARG A 166 0.69 12.56 4.32
CA ARG A 166 -0.45 13.48 4.31
C ARG A 166 -1.64 12.86 3.59
N LEU A 167 -1.43 12.34 2.37
CA LEU A 167 -2.47 11.72 1.56
C LEU A 167 -3.07 10.47 2.23
N LEU A 168 -2.25 9.64 2.86
CA LEU A 168 -2.73 8.47 3.60
C LEU A 168 -3.58 8.90 4.80
N GLU A 169 -3.16 9.92 5.55
CA GLU A 169 -3.89 10.41 6.71
C GLU A 169 -5.22 11.06 6.32
N GLU A 170 -5.28 11.80 5.21
CA GLU A 170 -6.53 12.35 4.67
C GLU A 170 -7.57 11.26 4.39
N VAL A 171 -7.16 10.17 3.74
CA VAL A 171 -8.04 9.03 3.48
C VAL A 171 -8.47 8.33 4.77
N TYR A 172 -7.57 8.23 5.75
CA TYR A 172 -7.89 7.64 7.05
C TYR A 172 -8.95 8.46 7.79
N GLN A 173 -8.82 9.78 7.81
CA GLN A 173 -9.80 10.68 8.42
C GLN A 173 -11.15 10.65 7.70
N GLU A 174 -11.16 10.57 6.35
CA GLU A 174 -12.38 10.40 5.56
C GLU A 174 -13.15 9.12 5.99
N ILE A 175 -12.45 7.99 6.09
CA ILE A 175 -13.04 6.70 6.49
C ILE A 175 -13.57 6.73 7.94
N ILE A 176 -12.89 7.42 8.86
CA ILE A 176 -13.40 7.56 10.23
C ILE A 176 -14.64 8.45 10.25
N SER A 177 -14.62 9.58 9.54
CA SER A 177 -15.73 10.54 9.54
C SER A 177 -17.04 9.92 9.05
N THR A 178 -16.98 9.06 8.03
CA THR A 178 -18.14 8.37 7.44
C THR A 178 -18.77 7.33 8.37
N LEU A 179 -18.10 6.88 9.43
CA LEU A 179 -18.68 6.00 10.45
C LEU A 179 -19.39 6.78 11.58
N THR A 180 -19.12 8.07 11.71
CA THR A 180 -19.67 8.92 12.79
C THR A 180 -20.92 9.69 12.39
N THR A 181 -21.32 9.61 11.13
CA THR A 181 -22.54 10.16 10.53
C THR A 181 -23.57 9.08 10.25
#